data_AF-A0A8C0MYJ0-F1
#
_entry.id   AF-A0A8C0MYJ0-F1
#
_cell.length_a   1.000
_cell.length_b   1.000
_cell.length_c   1.000
_cell.angle_alpha   90.00
_cell.angle_beta   90.00
_cell.angle_gamma   90.00
#
_symmetry.space_group_name_H-M   'P 1'
#
loop_
_entity.id
_entity.type
_entity.pdbx_description
1 polymer ?
#
loop_
_entity_poly.entity_id
_entity_poly.type
_entity_poly.pdbx_seq_one_letter_code
_entity_poly.pdbx_strand_id
1 'polypeptide(L)'
;MLLSNAGVKTTLLEAHSEMGSTEILEKEASESLSNGTRSNVEAARRLARRLYQLDRFKRSDVAKHLGKNNEFSKLVAEEYLKFFDFTGMTLDQSLRYFFKAFSLVGETQERERVLIHFSNRYFYCNPDAIASQDGVHCLTCAMMLLNTDLHGHVSIGL
;
A
#
# COMPACT_ATOMS: atom_id res chain seq x y z
N MET A 1 -10.06 -11.28 -72.86
CA MET A 1 -10.28 -10.17 -73.81
C MET A 1 -11.69 -9.63 -73.60
N LEU A 2 -11.79 -8.33 -73.31
CA LEU A 2 -12.88 -7.37 -73.59
C LEU A 2 -14.29 -7.72 -73.05
N LEU A 3 -14.74 -7.06 -71.97
CA LEU A 3 -15.42 -5.75 -71.88
C LEU A 3 -16.87 -5.75 -72.40
N SER A 4 -17.82 -5.51 -71.49
CA SER A 4 -19.04 -4.70 -71.71
C SER A 4 -19.88 -4.66 -70.42
N ASN A 5 -20.77 -3.70 -70.12
CA ASN A 5 -20.81 -2.23 -70.16
C ASN A 5 -22.13 -1.85 -69.42
N ALA A 6 -22.18 -0.63 -68.87
CA ALA A 6 -23.37 0.24 -68.74
C ALA A 6 -24.42 0.11 -67.59
N GLY A 7 -24.72 1.29 -67.01
CA GLY A 7 -26.01 1.73 -66.41
C GLY A 7 -26.01 1.77 -64.87
N VAL A 8 -26.43 2.79 -64.11
CA VAL A 8 -27.31 3.99 -64.28
C VAL A 8 -26.97 4.93 -63.08
N LYS A 9 -26.62 6.24 -63.25
CA LYS A 9 -27.46 7.47 -63.08
C LYS A 9 -28.14 7.57 -61.68
N THR A 10 -28.16 8.63 -60.87
CA THR A 10 -28.25 10.11 -61.09
C THR A 10 -28.23 10.83 -59.70
N THR A 11 -27.72 12.08 -59.61
CA THR A 11 -28.15 13.25 -58.75
C THR A 11 -28.30 13.07 -57.22
N LEU A 12 -27.94 13.99 -56.31
CA LEU A 12 -27.96 15.46 -56.28
C LEU A 12 -27.21 15.92 -54.98
N LEU A 13 -26.66 17.15 -55.00
CA LEU A 13 -26.44 18.19 -53.94
C LEU A 13 -26.75 17.78 -52.46
N GLU A 14 -26.02 18.18 -51.42
CA GLU A 14 -25.63 19.54 -51.02
C GLU A 14 -24.78 19.51 -49.71
N ALA A 15 -24.34 20.69 -49.26
CA ALA A 15 -23.16 20.95 -48.43
C ALA A 15 -23.31 20.92 -46.89
N HIS A 16 -22.16 21.15 -46.24
CA HIS A 16 -21.88 21.60 -44.86
C HIS A 16 -21.74 20.54 -43.73
N SER A 17 -20.50 20.36 -43.27
CA SER A 17 -20.24 20.06 -41.86
C SER A 17 -18.84 20.54 -41.44
N GLU A 18 -18.86 21.71 -40.80
CA GLU A 18 -18.14 22.15 -39.60
C GLU A 18 -16.60 22.17 -39.51
N MET A 19 -16.17 23.36 -39.06
CA MET A 19 -14.84 23.90 -38.90
C MET A 19 -14.18 23.32 -37.63
N GLY A 20 -12.91 22.93 -37.74
CA GLY A 20 -12.13 22.31 -36.66
C GLY A 20 -12.00 23.21 -35.44
N SER A 21 -12.52 22.73 -34.32
CA SER A 21 -12.45 23.40 -33.02
C SER A 21 -11.08 23.23 -32.37
N THR A 22 -10.57 24.38 -31.94
CA THR A 22 -9.88 24.63 -30.66
C THR A 22 -8.54 23.95 -30.41
N GLU A 23 -7.52 24.80 -30.56
CA GLU A 23 -6.25 24.83 -29.85
C GLU A 23 -6.32 24.20 -28.45
N ILE A 24 -5.55 23.13 -28.29
CA ILE A 24 -5.28 22.48 -27.01
C ILE A 24 -4.27 23.34 -26.25
N LEU A 25 -4.75 24.07 -25.25
CA LEU A 25 -3.93 24.72 -24.22
C LEU A 25 -4.51 24.42 -22.83
N GLU A 26 -4.71 23.12 -22.56
CA GLU A 26 -4.85 22.60 -21.19
C GLU A 26 -3.52 21.98 -20.77
N LYS A 27 -2.55 22.82 -20.43
CA LYS A 27 -1.32 22.40 -19.76
C LYS A 27 -1.07 23.26 -18.54
N GLU A 28 -1.96 23.17 -17.53
CA GLU A 28 -1.72 23.85 -16.25
C GLU A 28 -2.55 23.29 -15.08
N ALA A 29 -2.78 21.98 -15.01
CA ALA A 29 -3.42 21.33 -13.84
C ALA A 29 -2.66 20.13 -13.23
N SER A 30 -1.52 19.73 -13.79
CA SER A 30 -0.83 18.48 -13.37
C SER A 30 0.34 18.70 -12.40
N GLU A 31 0.88 19.90 -12.24
CA GLU A 31 2.14 20.10 -11.49
C GLU A 31 1.98 20.33 -9.98
N SER A 32 0.79 20.61 -9.47
CA SER A 32 0.58 20.92 -8.04
C SER A 32 0.44 19.69 -7.13
N LEU A 33 -0.16 18.60 -7.61
CA LEU A 33 -0.45 17.40 -6.79
C LEU A 33 0.76 16.49 -6.57
N SER A 34 1.76 16.54 -7.46
CA SER A 34 2.92 15.63 -7.40
C SER A 34 3.94 16.02 -6.32
N ASN A 35 4.09 17.33 -6.06
CA ASN A 35 5.10 17.83 -5.12
C ASN A 35 4.70 17.58 -3.66
N GLY A 36 3.41 17.77 -3.33
CA GLY A 36 2.88 17.50 -2.00
C GLY A 36 3.01 16.02 -1.62
N THR A 37 2.66 15.11 -2.54
CA THR A 37 2.75 13.66 -2.31
C THR A 37 4.19 13.20 -2.11
N ARG A 38 5.14 13.68 -2.93
CA ARG A 38 6.58 13.37 -2.77
C ARG A 38 7.15 13.88 -1.44
N SER A 39 6.79 15.11 -1.05
CA SER A 39 7.19 15.68 0.24
C SER A 39 6.69 14.85 1.41
N ASN A 40 5.45 14.36 1.35
CA ASN A 40 4.85 13.50 2.38
C ASN A 40 5.58 12.14 2.49
N VAL A 41 5.93 11.52 1.36
CA VAL A 41 6.70 10.26 1.35
C VAL A 41 8.08 10.44 1.97
N GLU A 42 8.79 11.53 1.65
CA GLU A 42 10.11 11.78 2.23
C GLU A 42 10.03 12.08 3.73
N ALA A 43 9.03 12.85 4.17
CA ALA A 43 8.76 13.06 5.59
C ALA A 43 8.42 11.75 6.31
N ALA A 44 7.62 10.88 5.70
CA ALA A 44 7.27 9.57 6.23
C ALA A 44 8.51 8.68 6.38
N ARG A 45 9.38 8.63 5.36
CA ARG A 45 10.65 7.89 5.38
C ARG A 45 11.58 8.36 6.49
N ARG A 46 11.70 9.68 6.69
CA ARG A 46 12.50 10.27 7.77
C ARG A 46 11.95 9.90 9.15
N LEU A 47 10.63 9.90 9.33
CA LEU A 47 10.02 9.47 10.58
C LEU A 47 10.19 7.96 10.80
N ALA A 48 9.93 7.13 9.79
CA ALA A 48 10.12 5.69 9.84
C ALA A 48 11.54 5.30 10.26
N ARG A 49 12.56 5.94 9.70
CA ARG A 49 13.97 5.73 10.09
C ARG A 49 14.21 6.03 11.57
N ARG A 50 13.72 7.17 12.07
CA ARG A 50 13.87 7.55 13.49
C ARG A 50 13.13 6.60 14.43
N LEU A 51 11.93 6.14 14.04
CA LEU A 51 11.19 5.13 14.79
C LEU A 51 11.97 3.82 14.85
N TYR A 52 12.55 3.36 13.73
CA TYR A 52 13.30 2.11 13.67
C TYR A 52 14.60 2.15 14.49
N GLN A 53 15.29 3.29 14.47
CA GLN A 53 16.50 3.53 15.24
C GLN A 53 16.24 3.93 16.70
N LEU A 54 14.97 4.10 17.09
CA LEU A 54 14.55 4.64 18.39
C LEU A 54 15.21 6.00 18.71
N ASP A 55 15.46 6.83 17.69
CA ASP A 55 16.02 8.17 17.86
C ASP A 55 14.97 9.11 18.49
N ARG A 56 15.11 9.34 19.80
CA ARG A 56 14.17 10.10 20.65
C ARG A 56 12.78 9.48 20.76
N PHE A 57 12.64 8.18 20.47
CA PHE A 57 11.39 7.43 20.62
C PHE A 57 11.59 6.23 21.54
N LYS A 58 10.54 5.86 22.27
CA LYS A 58 10.48 4.57 22.98
C LYS A 58 9.84 3.52 22.09
N ARG A 59 10.10 2.24 22.38
CA ARG A 59 9.42 1.10 21.72
C ARG A 59 7.90 1.21 21.74
N SER A 60 7.32 1.72 22.83
CA SER A 60 5.88 1.95 22.98
C SER A 60 5.31 3.00 22.03
N ASP A 61 6.15 3.89 21.50
CA ASP A 61 5.70 4.98 20.63
C ASP A 61 5.58 4.50 19.18
N VAL A 62 6.39 3.50 18.78
CA VAL A 62 6.37 2.94 17.43
C VAL A 62 4.97 2.44 17.07
N ALA A 63 4.38 1.55 17.88
CA ALA A 63 3.03 1.02 17.62
C ALA A 63 1.98 2.14 17.47
N LYS A 64 2.04 3.17 18.33
CA LYS A 64 1.13 4.33 18.26
C LYS A 64 1.29 5.14 16.99
N HIS A 65 2.50 5.22 16.44
CA HIS A 65 2.73 5.92 15.18
C HIS A 65 2.28 5.13 13.97
N LEU A 66 2.43 3.80 13.99
CA LEU A 66 2.03 2.94 12.87
C LEU A 66 0.54 2.62 12.87
N GLY A 67 -0.08 2.58 14.05
CA GLY A 67 -1.47 2.17 14.25
C GLY A 67 -2.50 3.29 14.07
N LYS A 68 -2.15 4.50 13.62
CA LYS A 68 -3.14 5.59 13.43
C LYS A 68 -3.90 5.41 12.11
N ASN A 69 -5.18 5.75 12.12
CA ASN A 69 -6.01 5.73 10.91
C ASN A 69 -5.93 7.04 10.13
N ASN A 70 -4.78 7.32 9.51
CA ASN A 70 -4.62 8.44 8.58
C ASN A 70 -3.55 8.12 7.51
N GLU A 71 -3.61 8.82 6.38
CA GLU A 71 -2.75 8.55 5.22
C GLU A 71 -1.25 8.68 5.54
N PHE A 72 -0.86 9.69 6.32
CA PHE A 72 0.55 9.87 6.69
C PHE A 72 1.07 8.71 7.55
N SER A 73 0.26 8.22 8.50
CA SER A 73 0.57 7.05 9.32
C SER A 73 0.76 5.79 8.47
N LYS A 74 -0.09 5.60 7.46
CA LYS A 74 0.03 4.47 6.52
C LYS A 74 1.36 4.54 5.76
N LEU A 75 1.71 5.72 5.22
CA LEU A 75 3.00 5.94 4.56
C LEU A 75 4.20 5.66 5.50
N VAL A 76 4.11 6.11 6.76
CA VAL A 76 5.15 5.86 7.77
C VAL A 76 5.28 4.37 8.05
N ALA A 77 4.17 3.63 8.17
CA ALA A 77 4.19 2.19 8.38
C ALA A 77 4.78 1.45 7.18
N GLU A 78 4.40 1.80 5.95
CA GLU A 78 4.97 1.24 4.74
C GLU A 78 6.48 1.46 4.64
N GLU A 79 6.97 2.69 4.90
CA GLU A 79 8.40 2.98 4.92
C GLU A 79 9.12 2.30 6.10
N TYR A 80 8.47 2.15 7.26
CA TYR A 80 9.04 1.47 8.43
C TYR A 80 9.21 -0.04 8.17
N LEU A 81 8.21 -0.67 7.55
CA LEU A 81 8.25 -2.11 7.28
C LEU A 81 9.32 -2.49 6.25
N LYS A 82 9.79 -1.55 5.41
CA LYS A 82 10.92 -1.78 4.48
C LYS A 82 12.25 -2.09 5.18
N PHE A 83 12.40 -1.76 6.47
CA PHE A 83 13.59 -2.14 7.26
C PHE A 83 13.57 -3.60 7.71
N PHE A 84 12.47 -4.32 7.50
CA PHE A 84 12.36 -5.74 7.81
C PHE A 84 12.47 -6.55 6.53
N ASP A 85 13.50 -7.38 6.45
CA ASP A 85 13.62 -8.42 5.43
C ASP A 85 13.09 -9.73 6.00
N PHE A 86 12.03 -10.25 5.40
CA PHE A 86 11.37 -11.50 5.80
C PHE A 86 11.59 -12.61 4.77
N THR A 87 12.40 -12.38 3.73
CA THR A 87 12.57 -13.35 2.65
C THR A 87 13.12 -14.67 3.17
N GLY A 88 12.41 -15.76 2.85
CA GLY A 88 12.76 -17.11 3.27
C GLY A 88 12.44 -17.43 4.74
N MET A 89 11.92 -16.48 5.51
CA MET A 89 11.44 -16.72 6.87
C MET A 89 10.02 -17.26 6.83
N THR A 90 9.68 -18.15 7.76
CA THR A 90 8.27 -18.53 7.97
C THR A 90 7.48 -17.36 8.55
N LEU A 91 6.15 -17.42 8.48
CA LEU A 91 5.28 -16.36 9.01
C LEU A 91 5.51 -16.13 10.52
N ASP A 92 5.67 -17.22 11.29
CA ASP A 92 5.88 -17.14 12.73
C ASP A 92 7.25 -16.57 13.11
N GLN A 93 8.30 -16.92 12.37
CA GLN A 93 9.63 -16.35 12.56
C GLN A 93 9.61 -14.85 12.25
N SER A 94 8.96 -14.47 11.15
CA SER A 94 8.82 -13.07 10.74
C SER A 94 8.06 -12.25 11.77
N LEU A 95 6.97 -12.79 12.32
CA LEU A 95 6.16 -12.12 13.33
C LEU A 95 6.92 -11.93 14.64
N ARG A 96 7.65 -12.96 15.10
CA ARG A 96 8.53 -12.85 16.27
C ARG A 96 9.65 -11.84 16.05
N TYR A 97 10.26 -11.82 14.86
CA TYR A 97 11.29 -10.85 14.52
C TYR A 97 10.74 -9.42 14.52
N PHE A 98 9.55 -9.22 13.95
CA PHE A 98 8.87 -7.93 13.91
C PHE A 98 8.55 -7.39 15.31
N PHE A 99 8.01 -8.22 16.22
CA PHE A 99 7.67 -7.77 17.58
C PHE A 99 8.88 -7.51 18.48
N LYS A 100 10.05 -8.11 18.21
CA LYS A 100 11.28 -7.73 18.92
C LYS A 100 11.66 -6.25 18.72
N ALA A 101 11.22 -5.63 17.63
CA ALA A 101 11.52 -4.23 17.36
C ALA A 101 10.71 -3.27 18.25
N PHE A 102 9.48 -3.64 18.65
CA PHE A 102 8.60 -2.77 19.44
C PHE A 102 7.47 -3.53 20.14
N SER A 103 6.92 -2.95 21.21
CA SER A 103 5.79 -3.54 21.93
C SER A 103 4.47 -3.17 21.25
N LEU A 104 3.70 -4.17 20.82
CA LEU A 104 2.39 -3.99 20.21
C LEU A 104 1.32 -3.77 21.30
N VAL A 105 1.36 -2.59 21.92
CA VAL A 105 0.41 -2.16 22.95
C VAL A 105 -0.48 -1.06 22.37
N GLY A 106 -1.78 -1.13 22.64
CA GLY A 106 -2.77 -0.17 22.13
C GLY A 106 -4.15 -0.81 22.04
N GLU A 107 -5.10 -0.08 21.46
CA GLU A 107 -6.45 -0.58 21.21
C GLU A 107 -6.43 -1.69 20.16
N THR A 108 -7.40 -2.61 20.22
CA THR A 108 -7.52 -3.73 19.27
C THR A 108 -7.46 -3.25 17.81
N GLN A 109 -8.13 -2.14 17.48
CA GLN A 109 -8.13 -1.60 16.12
C GLN A 109 -6.78 -1.00 15.69
N GLU A 110 -6.01 -0.41 16.61
CA GLU A 110 -4.68 0.10 16.30
C GLU A 110 -3.71 -1.04 16.03
N ARG A 111 -3.79 -2.09 16.85
CA ARG A 111 -2.99 -3.30 16.71
C ARG A 111 -3.25 -3.96 15.36
N GLU A 112 -4.52 -4.08 14.97
CA GLU A 112 -4.92 -4.67 13.71
C GLU A 112 -4.31 -3.93 12.50
N ARG A 113 -4.32 -2.59 12.52
CA ARG A 113 -3.70 -1.80 11.44
C ARG A 113 -2.21 -2.07 11.29
N VAL A 114 -1.49 -2.24 12.41
CA VAL A 114 -0.07 -2.61 12.38
C VAL A 114 0.11 -4.01 11.78
N LEU A 115 -0.77 -4.96 12.11
CA LEU A 115 -0.72 -6.31 11.55
C LEU A 115 -1.01 -6.35 10.04
N ILE A 116 -1.90 -5.49 9.54
CA ILE A 116 -2.12 -5.35 8.09
C ILE A 116 -0.81 -4.97 7.38
N HIS A 117 -0.10 -3.95 7.88
CA HIS A 117 1.19 -3.54 7.28
C HIS A 117 2.25 -4.65 7.35
N PHE A 118 2.29 -5.41 8.46
CA PHE A 118 3.15 -6.60 8.56
C PHE A 118 2.81 -7.64 7.50
N SER A 119 1.54 -8.01 7.35
CA SER A 119 1.09 -9.00 6.36
C SER A 119 1.46 -8.61 4.94
N ASN A 120 1.28 -7.34 4.59
CA ASN A 120 1.65 -6.81 3.28
C ASN A 120 3.15 -6.95 3.02
N ARG A 121 3.97 -6.65 4.03
CA ARG A 121 5.44 -6.79 3.92
C ARG A 121 5.87 -8.24 3.82
N TYR A 122 5.27 -9.14 4.61
CA TYR A 122 5.57 -10.57 4.55
C TYR A 122 5.23 -11.14 3.18
N PHE A 123 4.04 -10.84 2.65
CA PHE A 123 3.62 -11.27 1.32
C PHE A 123 4.56 -10.74 0.23
N TYR A 124 4.98 -9.48 0.31
CA TYR A 124 5.96 -8.90 -0.61
C TYR A 124 7.31 -9.64 -0.60
N CYS A 125 7.80 -10.03 0.59
CA CYS A 125 9.05 -10.77 0.72
C CYS A 125 8.94 -12.26 0.34
N ASN A 126 7.72 -12.82 0.36
CA ASN A 126 7.44 -14.25 0.19
C ASN A 126 6.18 -14.49 -0.67
N PRO A 127 6.14 -14.04 -1.94
CA PRO A 127 4.93 -14.06 -2.77
C PRO A 127 4.38 -15.47 -3.03
N ASP A 128 5.23 -16.49 -3.01
CA ASP A 128 4.86 -17.88 -3.30
C ASP A 128 4.50 -18.69 -2.04
N ALA A 129 4.68 -18.12 -0.83
CA ALA A 129 4.48 -18.87 0.42
C ALA A 129 2.99 -19.05 0.76
N ILE A 130 2.16 -18.05 0.48
CA ILE A 130 0.70 -18.06 0.74
C ILE A 130 0.02 -17.38 -0.46
N ALA A 131 -1.10 -17.94 -0.92
CA ALA A 131 -1.73 -17.56 -2.18
C ALA A 131 -2.21 -16.09 -2.28
N SER A 132 -2.42 -15.39 -1.16
CA SER A 132 -2.84 -13.99 -1.15
C SER A 132 -2.42 -13.25 0.10
N GLN A 133 -2.33 -11.93 -0.01
CA GLN A 133 -2.12 -11.02 1.13
C GLN A 133 -3.18 -11.19 2.21
N ASP A 134 -4.45 -11.33 1.82
CA ASP A 134 -5.56 -11.57 2.76
C ASP A 134 -5.37 -12.89 3.50
N GLY A 135 -4.88 -13.94 2.82
CA GLY A 135 -4.52 -15.21 3.43
C GLY A 135 -3.43 -15.06 4.50
N VAL A 136 -2.38 -14.28 4.22
CA VAL A 136 -1.32 -13.95 5.19
C VAL A 136 -1.90 -13.24 6.41
N HIS A 137 -2.79 -12.27 6.19
CA HIS A 137 -3.41 -11.52 7.28
C HIS A 137 -4.34 -12.38 8.13
N CYS A 138 -5.21 -13.18 7.52
CA CYS A 138 -6.05 -14.14 8.24
C CYS A 138 -5.21 -15.11 9.09
N LEU A 139 -4.11 -15.64 8.55
CA LEU A 139 -3.23 -16.53 9.30
C LEU A 139 -2.52 -15.80 10.44
N THR A 140 -2.06 -14.57 10.21
CA THR A 140 -1.46 -13.73 11.25
C THR A 140 -2.44 -13.48 12.39
N CYS A 141 -3.69 -13.12 12.09
CA CYS A 141 -4.72 -12.91 13.12
C CYS A 141 -5.05 -14.20 13.87
N ALA A 142 -5.14 -15.34 13.17
CA ALA A 142 -5.30 -16.66 13.82
C ALA A 142 -4.14 -16.96 14.78
N MET A 143 -2.89 -16.71 14.37
CA MET A 143 -1.72 -16.87 15.24
C MET A 143 -1.76 -15.96 16.47
N MET A 144 -2.26 -14.73 16.34
CA MET A 144 -2.42 -13.80 17.46
C MET A 144 -3.52 -14.26 18.45
N LEU A 145 -4.61 -14.83 17.94
CA LEU A 145 -5.67 -15.41 18.78
C LEU A 145 -5.19 -16.67 19.51
N LEU A 146 -4.49 -17.57 18.83
CA LEU A 146 -3.92 -18.78 19.42
C LEU A 146 -2.91 -18.47 20.54
N ASN A 147 -2.08 -17.44 20.34
CA ASN A 147 -1.17 -16.96 21.38
C ASN A 147 -1.88 -16.31 22.57
N THR A 148 -3.11 -15.79 22.38
CA THR A 148 -3.93 -15.22 23.45
C THR A 148 -4.64 -16.32 24.26
N ASP A 149 -5.15 -17.36 23.60
CA ASP A 149 -5.83 -18.50 24.23
C ASP A 149 -4.89 -19.36 25.11
N LEU A 150 -3.61 -19.49 24.72
CA LEU A 150 -2.63 -20.26 25.50
C LEU A 150 -2.10 -19.51 26.73
N HIS A 151 -2.14 -18.16 26.73
CA HIS A 151 -1.44 -17.34 27.73
C HIS A 151 -2.30 -16.30 28.48
N GLY A 152 -3.62 -16.21 28.22
CA GLY A 152 -4.64 -15.63 29.13
C GLY A 152 -4.52 -14.16 29.55
N HIS A 153 -3.40 -13.47 29.33
CA HIS A 153 -3.24 -12.06 29.68
C HIS A 153 -2.42 -11.33 28.61
N VAL A 154 -3.03 -10.28 28.06
CA VAL A 154 -2.44 -9.36 27.09
C VAL A 154 -1.26 -8.63 27.73
N SER A 155 -0.07 -9.13 27.46
CA SER A 155 1.18 -8.37 27.44
C SER A 155 1.98 -8.91 26.28
N ILE A 156 1.78 -8.31 25.11
CA ILE A 156 2.58 -8.64 23.91
C ILE A 156 3.94 -7.96 24.08
N GLY A 157 4.74 -8.55 24.97
CA GLY A 157 6.16 -8.36 25.09
C GLY A 157 6.83 -9.67 24.69
N LEU A 158 7.04 -9.86 23.39
CA LEU A 158 8.09 -10.73 22.86
C LEU A 158 9.27 -9.87 22.42
#